data_AF-A0A975EWK0-F1
#
_entry.id   AF-A0A975EWK0-F1
#
_cell.length_a   1.000
_cell.length_b   1.000
_cell.length_c   1.000
_cell.angle_alpha   90.00
_cell.angle_beta   90.00
_cell.angle_gamma   90.00
#
_symmetry.space_group_name_H-M   'P 1'
#
loop_
_entity.id
_entity.type
_entity.pdbx_description
1 polymer ?
#
loop_
_entity_poly.entity_id
_entity_poly.type
_entity_poly.pdbx_seq_one_letter_code
_entity_poly.pdbx_strand_id
1 'polypeptide(L)'
;MKIVKKEWESNFFDRAMWSLDLERRKWSYEDIPDFASRLDELFEETGQGLYDCELDARYLFLAPALEDRGFRLWDSRFQFITRFKREELPHYPYDLPEEIELRSYSPSDKAQIHELNKKYLIQAKQLVTKFRSSFFPADASERWFTAWIDNSLEEGGYCSVLDRDGVLEGFFIYLRREYGDGLPLFKGVLTSITPEYRGKNLHLAMQEQILRDQISDPEYYLDNSTQIGNIPVVKNHFNSHRKPTAMNLIFLMERK
;
A
#
# COMPACT_ATOMS: atom_id res chain seq x y z
N MET A 1 14.93 4.54 -18.78
CA MET A 1 14.40 5.31 -17.63
C MET A 1 13.64 6.48 -18.18
N LYS A 2 12.46 6.75 -17.62
CA LYS A 2 11.59 7.85 -18.05
C LYS A 2 10.92 8.52 -16.86
N ILE A 3 10.45 9.74 -17.07
CA ILE A 3 9.55 10.42 -16.12
C ILE A 3 8.12 10.29 -16.62
N VAL A 4 7.22 9.92 -15.74
CA VAL A 4 5.79 9.77 -16.01
C VAL A 4 5.01 10.73 -15.12
N LYS A 5 4.14 11.56 -15.71
CA LYS A 5 3.26 12.43 -14.93
C LYS A 5 2.25 11.58 -14.16
N LYS A 6 2.11 11.88 -12.87
CA LYS A 6 1.12 11.24 -12.00
C LYS A 6 -0.15 12.06 -12.06
N GLU A 7 -0.93 11.90 -13.13
CA GLU A 7 -2.08 12.77 -13.43
C GLU A 7 -3.05 12.87 -12.25
N TRP A 8 -3.45 11.73 -11.67
CA TRP A 8 -4.37 11.72 -10.54
C TRP A 8 -3.78 12.43 -9.31
N GLU A 9 -2.54 12.12 -8.92
CA GLU A 9 -1.89 12.77 -7.76
C GLU A 9 -1.66 14.27 -8.01
N SER A 10 -1.33 14.64 -9.25
CA SER A 10 -1.11 16.02 -9.64
C SER A 10 -2.38 16.85 -9.50
N ASN A 11 -3.50 16.31 -9.97
CA ASN A 11 -4.81 16.95 -9.84
C ASN A 11 -5.27 16.97 -8.38
N PHE A 12 -5.03 15.88 -7.63
CA PHE A 12 -5.45 15.75 -6.24
C PHE A 12 -4.75 16.75 -5.32
N PHE A 13 -3.46 16.99 -5.53
CA PHE A 13 -2.66 17.93 -4.74
C PHE A 13 -2.48 19.31 -5.38
N ASP A 14 -3.13 19.55 -6.52
CA ASP A 14 -3.04 20.80 -7.29
C ASP A 14 -1.59 21.24 -7.55
N ARG A 15 -0.75 20.30 -8.00
CA ARG A 15 0.65 20.58 -8.36
C ARG A 15 1.21 19.53 -9.31
N ALA A 16 2.27 19.86 -10.05
CA ALA A 16 2.95 18.88 -10.90
C ALA A 16 3.63 17.78 -10.05
N MET A 17 3.20 16.54 -10.24
CA MET A 17 3.79 15.36 -9.61
C MET A 17 4.25 14.35 -10.67
N TRP A 18 5.45 13.83 -10.47
CA TRP A 18 6.16 13.02 -11.44
C TRP A 18 6.70 11.75 -10.78
N SER A 19 6.67 10.64 -11.49
CA SER A 19 7.30 9.38 -11.09
C SER A 19 8.48 9.10 -12.00
N LEU A 20 9.63 8.83 -11.40
CA LEU A 20 10.77 8.25 -12.09
C LEU A 20 10.54 6.74 -12.25
N ASP A 21 10.29 6.32 -13.48
CA ASP A 21 10.15 4.92 -13.86
C ASP A 21 11.51 4.41 -14.36
N LEU A 22 12.11 3.52 -13.57
CA LEU A 22 13.39 2.87 -13.88
C LEU A 22 13.30 1.88 -15.04
N GLU A 23 12.08 1.63 -15.55
CA GLU A 23 11.72 0.63 -16.54
C GLU A 23 12.09 -0.79 -16.07
N ARG A 24 11.70 -1.81 -16.84
CA ARG A 24 12.13 -3.20 -16.58
C ARG A 24 13.61 -3.44 -16.97
N ARG A 25 14.46 -2.40 -16.93
CA ARG A 25 15.90 -2.49 -17.15
C ARG A 25 16.55 -3.15 -15.93
N LYS A 26 17.52 -4.02 -16.18
CA LYS A 26 18.43 -4.52 -15.14
C LYS A 26 19.58 -3.53 -15.02
N TRP A 27 19.70 -2.92 -13.85
CA TRP A 27 20.76 -1.96 -13.54
C TRP A 27 21.95 -2.65 -12.87
N SER A 28 23.14 -2.12 -13.08
CA SER A 28 24.41 -2.54 -12.48
C SER A 28 25.20 -1.33 -11.98
N TYR A 29 26.28 -1.57 -11.23
CA TYR A 29 27.15 -0.50 -10.73
C TYR A 29 27.80 0.34 -11.84
N GLU A 30 28.06 -0.26 -12.99
CA GLU A 30 28.66 0.43 -14.14
C GLU A 30 27.69 1.45 -14.77
N ASP A 31 26.38 1.28 -14.55
CA ASP A 31 25.35 2.17 -15.06
C ASP A 31 25.16 3.45 -14.22
N ILE A 32 25.83 3.60 -13.07
CA ILE A 32 25.65 4.76 -12.17
C ILE A 32 25.88 6.10 -12.90
N PRO A 33 26.96 6.29 -13.69
CA PRO A 33 27.15 7.55 -14.42
C PRO A 33 26.08 7.81 -15.49
N ASP A 34 25.65 6.77 -16.21
CA ASP A 34 24.55 6.85 -17.21
C ASP A 34 23.24 7.23 -16.53
N PHE A 35 22.90 6.56 -15.44
CA PHE A 35 21.73 6.86 -14.61
C PHE A 35 21.74 8.32 -14.13
N ALA A 36 22.87 8.76 -13.59
CA ALA A 36 23.06 10.13 -13.13
C ALA A 36 22.88 11.15 -14.26
N SER A 37 23.52 10.94 -15.42
CA SER A 37 23.36 11.83 -16.58
C SER A 37 21.91 11.89 -17.06
N ARG A 38 21.26 10.73 -17.15
CA ARG A 38 19.88 10.64 -17.62
C ARG A 38 18.88 11.30 -16.66
N LEU A 39 19.14 11.28 -15.35
CA LEU A 39 18.32 12.02 -14.39
C LEU A 39 18.35 13.53 -14.67
N ASP A 40 19.53 14.09 -14.96
CA ASP A 40 19.68 15.53 -15.20
C ASP A 40 18.93 15.94 -16.47
N GLU A 41 19.08 15.18 -17.55
CA GLU A 41 18.33 15.38 -18.81
C GLU A 41 16.81 15.36 -18.57
N LEU A 42 16.31 14.34 -17.86
CA LEU A 42 14.88 14.20 -17.62
C LEU A 42 14.32 15.34 -16.75
N PHE A 43 15.11 15.88 -15.82
CA PHE A 43 14.71 17.05 -15.06
C PHE A 43 14.66 18.30 -15.93
N GLU A 44 15.62 18.51 -16.84
CA GLU A 44 15.56 19.60 -17.81
C GLU A 44 14.30 19.54 -18.68
N GLU A 45 13.87 18.34 -19.08
CA GLU A 45 12.65 18.14 -19.86
C GLU A 45 11.35 18.46 -19.09
N THR A 46 11.28 18.14 -17.80
CA THR A 46 10.03 18.16 -17.00
C THR A 46 9.89 19.39 -16.09
N GLY A 47 10.99 20.07 -15.77
CA GLY A 47 11.00 21.34 -15.05
C GLY A 47 10.68 21.22 -13.55
N GLN A 48 9.83 22.13 -13.05
CA GLN A 48 9.48 22.22 -11.62
C GLN A 48 8.42 21.17 -11.23
N GLY A 49 8.48 20.70 -9.99
CA GLY A 49 7.48 19.77 -9.45
C GLY A 49 8.01 18.86 -8.33
N LEU A 50 7.14 17.98 -7.84
CA LEU A 50 7.52 16.92 -6.91
C LEU A 50 7.79 15.63 -7.69
N TYR A 51 8.97 15.06 -7.49
CA TYR A 51 9.40 13.80 -8.09
C TYR A 51 9.40 12.71 -7.03
N ASP A 52 8.80 11.56 -7.34
CA ASP A 52 9.00 10.33 -6.60
C ASP A 52 9.78 9.28 -7.41
N CYS A 53 10.56 8.47 -6.70
CA CYS A 53 11.23 7.31 -7.26
C CYS A 53 10.99 6.12 -6.33
N GLU A 54 10.33 5.08 -6.84
CA GLU A 54 10.21 3.79 -6.18
C GLU A 54 11.42 2.92 -6.59
N LEU A 55 12.46 2.92 -5.76
CA LEU A 55 13.71 2.21 -6.00
C LEU A 55 13.63 0.79 -5.42
N ASP A 56 13.70 -0.22 -6.28
CA ASP A 56 13.86 -1.61 -5.84
C ASP A 56 15.18 -1.79 -5.07
N ALA A 57 15.11 -2.45 -3.91
CA ALA A 57 16.25 -2.65 -3.02
C ALA A 57 17.42 -3.40 -3.68
N ARG A 58 17.18 -4.16 -4.76
CA ARG A 58 18.24 -4.77 -5.59
C ARG A 58 19.13 -3.72 -6.28
N TYR A 59 18.63 -2.50 -6.45
CA TYR A 59 19.33 -1.38 -7.07
C TYR A 59 19.70 -0.29 -6.07
N LEU A 60 19.86 -0.65 -4.79
CA LEU A 60 20.22 0.31 -3.72
C LEU A 60 21.50 1.09 -4.01
N PHE A 61 22.41 0.57 -4.83
CA PHE A 61 23.62 1.26 -5.27
C PHE A 61 23.35 2.51 -6.13
N LEU A 62 22.14 2.70 -6.66
CA LEU A 62 21.71 3.92 -7.34
C LEU A 62 21.25 5.02 -6.36
N ALA A 63 21.02 4.70 -5.08
CA ALA A 63 20.54 5.65 -4.09
C ALA A 63 21.45 6.88 -3.92
N PRO A 64 22.80 6.77 -3.88
CA PRO A 64 23.67 7.95 -3.82
C PRO A 64 23.43 8.92 -4.98
N ALA A 65 23.26 8.42 -6.21
CA ALA A 65 23.01 9.27 -7.37
C ALA A 65 21.67 10.02 -7.28
N LEU A 66 20.66 9.44 -6.63
CA LEU A 66 19.40 10.10 -6.28
C LEU A 66 19.64 11.15 -5.18
N GLU A 67 20.34 10.79 -4.10
CA GLU A 67 20.58 11.66 -2.94
C GLU A 67 21.40 12.91 -3.29
N ASP A 68 22.40 12.77 -4.17
CA ASP A 68 23.22 13.86 -4.73
C ASP A 68 22.37 14.88 -5.51
N ARG A 69 21.21 14.45 -6.02
CA ARG A 69 20.21 15.29 -6.72
C ARG A 69 19.10 15.79 -5.80
N GLY A 70 19.26 15.62 -4.49
CA GLY A 70 18.34 16.13 -3.49
C GLY A 70 17.17 15.21 -3.15
N PHE A 71 17.13 13.98 -3.69
CA PHE A 71 16.17 12.99 -3.20
C PHE A 71 16.46 12.62 -1.75
N ARG A 72 15.38 12.32 -1.03
CA ARG A 72 15.41 11.82 0.34
C ARG A 72 14.49 10.63 0.48
N LEU A 73 14.90 9.62 1.23
CA LEU A 73 14.08 8.46 1.56
C LEU A 73 12.96 8.88 2.52
N TRP A 74 11.71 8.57 2.19
CA TRP A 74 10.54 8.93 3.00
C TRP A 74 9.63 7.77 3.36
N ASP A 75 9.62 6.71 2.55
CA ASP A 75 8.70 5.60 2.72
C ASP A 75 9.31 4.31 2.17
N SER A 76 8.67 3.19 2.44
CA SER A 76 9.10 1.88 2.00
C SER A 76 7.92 0.97 1.75
N ARG A 77 8.11 0.02 0.84
CA ARG A 77 7.15 -1.04 0.54
C ARG A 77 7.85 -2.38 0.61
N PHE A 78 7.22 -3.34 1.28
CA PHE A 78 7.58 -4.73 1.26
C PHE A 78 6.40 -5.52 0.70
N GLN A 79 6.58 -6.09 -0.49
CA GLN A 79 5.51 -6.72 -1.25
C GLN A 79 5.56 -8.24 -1.10
N PHE A 80 4.39 -8.82 -0.85
CA PHE A 80 4.17 -10.27 -0.77
C PHE A 80 3.06 -10.64 -1.75
N ILE A 81 3.44 -11.10 -2.94
CA ILE A 81 2.48 -11.67 -3.91
C ILE A 81 2.50 -13.18 -3.78
N THR A 82 1.35 -13.77 -3.45
CA THR A 82 1.21 -15.22 -3.25
C THR A 82 0.03 -15.74 -4.06
N ARG A 83 0.26 -16.83 -4.82
CA ARG A 83 -0.78 -17.54 -5.55
C ARG A 83 -1.56 -18.43 -4.58
N PHE A 84 -2.87 -18.40 -4.66
CA PHE A 84 -3.77 -19.23 -3.88
C PHE A 84 -4.76 -19.94 -4.79
N LYS A 85 -5.08 -21.18 -4.43
CA LYS A 85 -6.29 -21.86 -4.89
C LYS A 85 -7.32 -21.82 -3.79
N ARG A 86 -8.58 -21.64 -4.18
CA ARG A 86 -9.70 -21.52 -3.25
C ARG A 86 -9.87 -22.77 -2.39
N GLU A 87 -9.68 -23.97 -2.95
CA GLU A 87 -9.73 -25.23 -2.19
C GLU A 87 -8.56 -25.41 -1.20
N GLU A 88 -7.46 -24.69 -1.38
CA GLU A 88 -6.24 -24.75 -0.55
C GLU A 88 -6.20 -23.62 0.49
N LEU A 89 -7.29 -22.83 0.64
CA LEU A 89 -7.32 -21.70 1.56
C LEU A 89 -7.12 -22.15 3.02
N PRO A 90 -6.04 -21.71 3.68
CA PRO A 90 -5.79 -22.07 5.07
C PRO A 90 -6.86 -21.45 5.96
N HIS A 91 -7.22 -22.17 7.02
CA HIS A 91 -7.90 -21.57 8.16
C HIS A 91 -6.86 -20.96 9.07
N TYR A 92 -6.93 -19.65 9.30
CA TYR A 92 -5.95 -18.97 10.15
C TYR A 92 -6.39 -19.05 11.61
N PRO A 93 -5.47 -19.32 12.57
CA PRO A 93 -5.82 -19.25 13.98
C PRO A 93 -6.07 -17.79 14.39
N TYR A 94 -7.31 -17.49 14.77
CA TYR A 94 -7.72 -16.20 15.33
C TYR A 94 -8.61 -16.40 16.57
N ASP A 95 -8.62 -15.38 17.42
CA ASP A 95 -9.41 -15.34 18.67
C ASP A 95 -10.52 -14.29 18.51
N LEU A 96 -11.66 -14.71 17.95
CA LEU A 96 -12.83 -13.85 17.73
C LEU A 96 -13.65 -13.78 19.03
N PRO A 97 -13.72 -12.62 19.71
CA PRO A 97 -14.53 -12.47 20.92
C PRO A 97 -16.02 -12.67 20.63
N GLU A 98 -16.78 -13.15 21.61
CA GLU A 98 -18.22 -13.45 21.47
C GLU A 98 -19.04 -12.19 21.15
N GLU A 99 -18.58 -11.02 21.63
CA GLU A 99 -19.20 -9.72 21.41
C GLU A 99 -18.90 -9.11 20.03
N ILE A 100 -18.05 -9.75 19.22
CA ILE A 100 -17.67 -9.26 17.89
C ILE A 100 -18.33 -10.10 16.81
N GLU A 101 -19.15 -9.45 15.99
CA GLU A 101 -19.66 -10.01 14.75
C GLU A 101 -18.70 -9.72 13.60
N LEU A 102 -18.38 -10.76 12.83
CA LEU A 102 -17.62 -10.65 11.59
C LEU A 102 -18.58 -10.66 10.39
N ARG A 103 -18.68 -9.55 9.66
CA ARG A 103 -19.65 -9.42 8.56
C ARG A 103 -19.07 -8.66 7.36
N SER A 104 -19.75 -8.81 6.22
CA SER A 104 -19.48 -8.00 5.04
C SER A 104 -19.84 -6.53 5.28
N TYR A 105 -19.09 -5.64 4.62
CA TYR A 105 -19.37 -4.21 4.58
C TYR A 105 -20.75 -3.88 4.00
N SER A 106 -21.36 -2.84 4.55
CA SER A 106 -22.55 -2.16 4.05
C SER A 106 -22.25 -0.68 3.79
N PRO A 107 -22.92 0.01 2.84
CA PRO A 107 -22.68 1.44 2.59
C PRO A 107 -22.82 2.36 3.82
N SER A 108 -23.64 1.98 4.80
CA SER A 108 -23.79 2.71 6.08
C SER A 108 -22.54 2.67 6.96
N ASP A 109 -21.64 1.71 6.75
CA ASP A 109 -20.40 1.55 7.53
C ASP A 109 -19.32 2.59 7.16
N LYS A 110 -19.46 3.23 5.99
CA LYS A 110 -18.43 4.09 5.39
C LYS A 110 -17.93 5.18 6.34
N ALA A 111 -18.83 5.87 7.02
CA ALA A 111 -18.47 6.92 7.96
C ALA A 111 -17.63 6.37 9.14
N GLN A 112 -18.00 5.22 9.69
CA GLN A 112 -17.26 4.59 10.79
C GLN A 112 -15.89 4.08 10.32
N ILE A 113 -15.78 3.57 9.09
CA ILE A 113 -14.49 3.17 8.49
C ILE A 113 -13.53 4.37 8.39
N HIS A 114 -14.01 5.54 7.96
CA HIS A 114 -13.19 6.74 7.92
C HIS A 114 -12.71 7.16 9.32
N GLU A 115 -13.59 7.11 10.32
CA GLU A 115 -13.22 7.42 11.71
C GLU A 115 -12.18 6.44 12.27
N LEU A 116 -12.37 5.13 12.04
CA LEU A 116 -11.40 4.10 12.40
C LEU A 116 -10.04 4.32 11.73
N ASN A 117 -10.06 4.63 10.44
CA ASN A 117 -8.84 4.88 9.65
C ASN A 117 -8.11 6.13 10.17
N LYS A 118 -8.85 7.22 10.39
CA LYS A 118 -8.31 8.47 10.93
C LYS A 118 -7.66 8.25 12.28
N LYS A 119 -8.41 7.70 13.22
CA LYS A 119 -8.00 7.57 14.63
C LYS A 119 -6.85 6.58 14.81
N TYR A 120 -6.90 5.43 14.13
CA TYR A 120 -6.03 4.30 14.45
C TYR A 120 -4.94 3.99 13.43
N LEU A 121 -5.01 4.58 12.22
CA LEU A 121 -3.96 4.52 11.20
C LEU A 121 -3.33 5.90 10.97
N ILE A 122 -4.11 6.88 10.49
CA ILE A 122 -3.60 8.18 10.03
C ILE A 122 -3.03 9.02 11.18
N GLN A 123 -3.55 8.92 12.40
CA GLN A 123 -3.01 9.64 13.56
C GLN A 123 -1.95 8.83 14.32
N ALA A 124 -1.72 7.60 13.90
CA ALA A 124 -0.83 6.69 14.62
C ALA A 124 0.63 7.06 14.38
N LYS A 125 1.44 7.12 15.44
CA LYS A 125 2.86 7.54 15.36
C LYS A 125 3.71 6.59 14.51
N GLN A 126 3.32 5.32 14.46
CA GLN A 126 4.02 4.28 13.72
C GLN A 126 3.79 4.32 12.20
N LEU A 127 2.78 5.06 11.71
CA LEU A 127 2.57 5.21 10.28
C LEU A 127 3.69 6.09 9.71
N VAL A 128 4.63 5.46 9.01
CA VAL A 128 5.54 6.21 8.14
C VAL A 128 4.81 6.40 6.81
N THR A 129 4.85 7.57 6.20
CA THR A 129 4.26 7.72 4.86
C THR A 129 4.82 8.95 4.19
N LYS A 130 5.03 8.87 2.88
CA LYS A 130 5.49 10.01 2.08
C LYS A 130 4.59 11.25 2.20
N PHE A 131 3.30 11.06 2.50
CA PHE A 131 2.31 12.14 2.68
C PHE A 131 2.42 12.90 4.00
N ARG A 132 3.30 12.46 4.92
CA ARG A 132 3.71 13.22 6.12
C ARG A 132 5.02 13.99 5.92
N SER A 133 5.64 13.89 4.75
CA SER A 133 6.87 14.63 4.47
C SER A 133 6.60 16.14 4.39
N SER A 134 7.67 16.92 4.54
CA SER A 134 7.61 18.39 4.42
C SER A 134 7.18 18.89 3.03
N PHE A 135 7.10 17.99 2.05
CA PHE A 135 6.65 18.32 0.70
C PHE A 135 5.12 18.37 0.58
N PHE A 136 4.36 17.93 1.58
CA PHE A 136 2.90 17.91 1.52
C PHE A 136 2.28 18.77 2.64
N PRO A 137 1.06 19.30 2.44
CA PRO A 137 0.35 19.97 3.51
C PRO A 137 0.04 19.00 4.66
N ALA A 138 -0.14 19.54 5.87
CA ALA A 138 -0.29 18.73 7.09
C ALA A 138 -1.50 17.76 7.05
N ASP A 139 -2.52 18.06 6.25
CA ASP A 139 -3.73 17.25 6.06
C ASP A 139 -3.62 16.21 4.93
N ALA A 140 -2.50 16.18 4.19
CA ALA A 140 -2.35 15.36 3.00
C ALA A 140 -2.53 13.86 3.26
N SER A 141 -2.00 13.36 4.39
CA SER A 141 -2.18 11.96 4.77
C SER A 141 -3.66 11.66 5.00
N GLU A 142 -4.41 12.51 5.70
CA GLU A 142 -5.84 12.28 5.93
C GLU A 142 -6.62 12.28 4.61
N ARG A 143 -6.40 13.31 3.78
CA ARG A 143 -7.03 13.42 2.46
C ARG A 143 -6.73 12.19 1.59
N TRP A 144 -5.45 11.79 1.51
CA TRP A 144 -5.01 10.68 0.67
C TRP A 144 -5.64 9.35 1.09
N PHE A 145 -5.51 8.97 2.37
CA PHE A 145 -5.98 7.68 2.83
C PHE A 145 -7.52 7.60 2.85
N THR A 146 -8.22 8.72 3.06
CA THR A 146 -9.68 8.79 2.87
C THR A 146 -10.08 8.56 1.42
N ALA A 147 -9.48 9.29 0.47
CA ALA A 147 -9.74 9.12 -0.96
C ALA A 147 -9.41 7.70 -1.44
N TRP A 148 -8.37 7.08 -0.87
CA TRP A 148 -8.03 5.70 -1.21
C TRP A 148 -9.10 4.71 -0.77
N ILE A 149 -9.68 4.88 0.43
CA ILE A 149 -10.83 4.06 0.88
C ILE A 149 -12.03 4.28 -0.04
N ASP A 150 -12.37 5.56 -0.32
CA ASP A 150 -13.50 5.93 -1.16
C ASP A 150 -13.42 5.28 -2.53
N ASN A 151 -12.32 5.52 -3.24
CA ASN A 151 -12.11 4.97 -4.58
C ASN A 151 -12.12 3.44 -4.54
N SER A 152 -11.53 2.81 -3.51
CA SER A 152 -11.49 1.35 -3.43
C SER A 152 -12.88 0.75 -3.26
N LEU A 153 -13.75 1.35 -2.45
CA LEU A 153 -15.12 0.88 -2.26
C LEU A 153 -15.98 1.17 -3.50
N GLU A 154 -15.80 2.33 -4.14
CA GLU A 154 -16.51 2.71 -5.38
C GLU A 154 -16.13 1.83 -6.57
N GLU A 155 -14.86 1.39 -6.65
CA GLU A 155 -14.38 0.42 -7.64
C GLU A 155 -14.83 -1.03 -7.37
N GLY A 156 -15.68 -1.27 -6.37
CA GLY A 156 -16.19 -2.59 -6.02
C GLY A 156 -15.24 -3.41 -5.14
N GLY A 157 -14.49 -2.74 -4.26
CA GLY A 157 -13.63 -3.39 -3.28
C GLY A 157 -14.41 -4.32 -2.35
N TYR A 158 -13.82 -5.48 -2.09
CA TYR A 158 -14.31 -6.46 -1.12
C TYR A 158 -13.93 -6.00 0.27
N CYS A 159 -14.92 -5.86 1.16
CA CYS A 159 -14.69 -5.33 2.49
C CYS A 159 -15.40 -6.18 3.54
N SER A 160 -14.68 -6.46 4.62
CA SER A 160 -15.16 -7.12 5.82
C SER A 160 -14.93 -6.20 7.00
N VAL A 161 -15.83 -6.23 7.97
CA VAL A 161 -15.82 -5.41 9.17
C VAL A 161 -16.02 -6.25 10.43
N LEU A 162 -15.46 -5.77 11.53
CA LEU A 162 -15.73 -6.26 12.88
C LEU A 162 -16.75 -5.32 13.51
N ASP A 163 -17.90 -5.84 13.89
CA ASP A 163 -19.01 -5.07 14.45
C ASP A 163 -19.29 -5.51 15.88
N ARG A 164 -19.44 -4.53 16.78
CA ARG A 164 -19.92 -4.71 18.14
C ARG A 164 -21.14 -3.84 18.36
N ASP A 165 -22.31 -4.44 18.30
CA ASP A 165 -23.60 -3.77 18.52
C ASP A 165 -23.82 -2.50 17.66
N GLY A 166 -23.39 -2.54 16.39
CA GLY A 166 -23.48 -1.44 15.43
C GLY A 166 -22.28 -0.48 15.43
N VAL A 167 -21.27 -0.74 16.28
CA VAL A 167 -20.02 0.03 16.33
C VAL A 167 -18.90 -0.79 15.69
N LEU A 168 -18.28 -0.22 14.66
CA LEU A 168 -17.17 -0.92 14.00
C LEU A 168 -15.90 -0.87 14.85
N GLU A 169 -15.32 -2.04 15.06
CA GLU A 169 -14.06 -2.23 15.78
C GLU A 169 -12.88 -2.56 14.84
N GLY A 170 -13.17 -2.77 13.55
CA GLY A 170 -12.15 -2.94 12.54
C GLY A 170 -12.71 -3.12 11.14
N PHE A 171 -11.83 -2.98 10.14
CA PHE A 171 -12.15 -3.24 8.75
C PHE A 171 -10.92 -3.78 7.99
N PHE A 172 -11.19 -4.46 6.88
CA PHE A 172 -10.19 -4.90 5.91
C PHE A 172 -10.75 -4.79 4.50
N ILE A 173 -9.99 -4.20 3.58
CA ILE A 173 -10.39 -4.03 2.18
C ILE A 173 -9.41 -4.75 1.24
N TYR A 174 -9.96 -5.56 0.34
CA TYR A 174 -9.30 -6.06 -0.86
C TYR A 174 -9.87 -5.40 -2.11
N LEU A 175 -9.03 -5.20 -3.11
CA LEU A 175 -9.46 -4.65 -4.38
C LEU A 175 -8.88 -5.46 -5.54
N ARG A 176 -9.75 -5.84 -6.47
CA ARG A 176 -9.36 -6.62 -7.66
C ARG A 176 -8.54 -5.74 -8.60
N ARG A 177 -7.47 -6.33 -9.11
CA ARG A 177 -6.55 -5.75 -10.09
C ARG A 177 -6.23 -6.80 -11.15
N GLU A 178 -5.92 -6.31 -12.34
CA GLU A 178 -5.33 -7.15 -13.36
C GLU A 178 -3.88 -7.46 -12.99
N TYR A 179 -3.48 -8.70 -13.23
CA TYR A 179 -2.13 -9.17 -12.97
C TYR A 179 -1.74 -10.20 -14.02
N GLY A 180 -0.44 -10.40 -14.17
CA GLY A 180 0.13 -11.28 -15.20
C GLY A 180 -0.48 -12.68 -15.21
N ASP A 181 -0.32 -13.36 -16.34
CA ASP A 181 -0.74 -14.75 -16.56
C ASP A 181 -2.26 -14.99 -16.55
N GLY A 182 -3.07 -13.93 -16.67
CA GLY A 182 -4.53 -14.03 -16.84
C GLY A 182 -5.30 -14.35 -15.55
N LEU A 183 -4.63 -14.43 -14.41
CA LEU A 183 -5.27 -14.60 -13.09
C LEU A 183 -5.51 -13.24 -12.42
N PRO A 184 -6.61 -13.07 -11.68
CA PRO A 184 -6.83 -11.84 -10.92
C PRO A 184 -5.86 -11.72 -9.76
N LEU A 185 -5.52 -10.48 -9.42
CA LEU A 185 -4.81 -10.12 -8.19
C LEU A 185 -5.74 -9.35 -7.27
N PHE A 186 -5.87 -9.80 -6.03
CA PHE A 186 -6.55 -9.04 -4.98
C PHE A 186 -5.50 -8.33 -4.13
N LYS A 187 -5.49 -7.00 -4.23
CA LYS A 187 -4.54 -6.15 -3.51
C LYS A 187 -5.15 -5.66 -2.20
N GLY A 188 -4.46 -5.92 -1.10
CA GLY A 188 -4.83 -5.36 0.20
C GLY A 188 -4.72 -3.85 0.14
N VAL A 189 -5.82 -3.16 0.42
CA VAL A 189 -5.89 -1.70 0.40
C VAL A 189 -5.46 -1.18 1.77
N LEU A 190 -6.32 -1.34 2.76
CA LEU A 190 -6.10 -0.86 4.12
C LEU A 190 -6.77 -1.80 5.12
N THR A 191 -6.21 -1.80 6.32
CA THR A 191 -6.82 -2.44 7.48
C THR A 191 -6.58 -1.58 8.70
N SER A 192 -7.60 -1.50 9.55
CA SER A 192 -7.52 -0.86 10.85
C SER A 192 -8.32 -1.68 11.84
N ILE A 193 -7.78 -1.86 13.04
CA ILE A 193 -8.43 -2.55 14.16
C ILE A 193 -8.19 -1.71 15.40
N THR A 194 -9.23 -1.53 16.21
CA THR A 194 -9.11 -0.79 17.47
C THR A 194 -8.11 -1.45 18.42
N PRO A 195 -7.41 -0.68 19.27
CA PRO A 195 -6.32 -1.21 20.09
C PRO A 195 -6.69 -2.42 20.94
N GLU A 196 -7.92 -2.47 21.45
CA GLU A 196 -8.45 -3.53 22.30
C GLU A 196 -8.41 -4.91 21.64
N TYR A 197 -8.62 -4.98 20.32
CA TYR A 197 -8.67 -6.24 19.59
C TYR A 197 -7.39 -6.58 18.81
N ARG A 198 -6.31 -5.82 19.02
CA ARG A 198 -5.00 -6.12 18.39
C ARG A 198 -4.35 -7.34 19.04
N GLY A 199 -3.57 -8.08 18.25
CA GLY A 199 -2.89 -9.30 18.71
C GLY A 199 -3.76 -10.56 18.69
N LYS A 200 -5.05 -10.45 18.40
CA LYS A 200 -6.01 -11.57 18.27
C LYS A 200 -6.13 -12.15 16.86
N ASN A 201 -5.27 -11.71 15.93
CA ASN A 201 -5.29 -12.08 14.51
C ASN A 201 -6.61 -11.79 13.78
N LEU A 202 -7.44 -10.85 14.24
CA LEU A 202 -8.74 -10.56 13.61
C LEU A 202 -8.65 -10.03 12.16
N HIS A 203 -7.51 -9.45 11.77
CA HIS A 203 -7.26 -9.11 10.37
C HIS A 203 -7.24 -10.36 9.47
N LEU A 204 -6.77 -11.51 9.99
CA LEU A 204 -6.81 -12.78 9.26
C LEU A 204 -8.24 -13.31 9.17
N ALA A 205 -9.06 -13.14 10.21
CA ALA A 205 -10.47 -13.49 10.18
C ALA A 205 -11.24 -12.71 9.09
N MET A 206 -11.06 -11.38 9.05
CA MET A 206 -11.64 -10.53 8.00
C MET A 206 -11.14 -10.90 6.59
N GLN A 207 -9.84 -11.18 6.47
CA GLN A 207 -9.26 -11.63 5.21
C GLN A 207 -9.87 -12.97 4.76
N GLU A 208 -9.98 -13.94 5.67
CA GLU A 208 -10.55 -15.25 5.41
C GLU A 208 -12.01 -15.17 4.98
N GLN A 209 -12.83 -14.33 5.65
CA GLN A 209 -14.21 -14.09 5.25
C GLN A 209 -14.30 -13.57 3.82
N ILE A 210 -13.50 -12.56 3.44
CA ILE A 210 -13.50 -12.04 2.07
C ILE A 210 -13.14 -13.14 1.07
N LEU A 211 -12.07 -13.90 1.35
CA LEU A 211 -11.56 -14.94 0.47
C LEU A 211 -12.52 -16.12 0.31
N ARG A 212 -13.26 -16.49 1.36
CA ARG A 212 -14.23 -17.58 1.35
C ARG A 212 -15.58 -17.14 0.81
N ASP A 213 -16.08 -15.98 1.23
CA ASP A 213 -17.50 -15.66 1.04
C ASP A 213 -17.73 -14.68 -0.11
N GLN A 214 -16.73 -13.87 -0.47
CA GLN A 214 -16.90 -12.79 -1.46
C GLN A 214 -16.15 -13.01 -2.77
N ILE A 215 -14.99 -13.69 -2.74
CA ILE A 215 -14.17 -13.97 -3.93
C ILE A 215 -14.51 -15.36 -4.50
N SER A 216 -15.12 -15.40 -5.69
CA SER A 216 -15.53 -16.66 -6.32
C SER A 216 -14.47 -17.29 -7.24
N ASP A 217 -13.41 -16.56 -7.61
CA ASP A 217 -12.37 -17.07 -8.49
C ASP A 217 -11.70 -18.33 -7.89
N PRO A 218 -11.54 -19.43 -8.65
CA PRO A 218 -10.97 -20.67 -8.13
C PRO A 218 -9.49 -20.55 -7.82
N GLU A 219 -8.79 -19.65 -8.52
CA GLU A 219 -7.37 -19.40 -8.38
C GLU A 219 -7.06 -17.92 -8.61
N TYR A 220 -6.19 -17.36 -7.79
CA TYR A 220 -5.87 -15.94 -7.81
C TYR A 220 -4.55 -15.63 -7.10
N TYR A 221 -4.08 -14.41 -7.25
CA TYR A 221 -2.97 -13.87 -6.47
C TYR A 221 -3.48 -12.93 -5.37
N LEU A 222 -2.80 -12.92 -4.23
CA LEU A 222 -2.98 -11.91 -3.19
C LEU A 222 -1.72 -11.04 -3.10
N ASP A 223 -1.88 -9.72 -3.20
CA ASP A 223 -0.84 -8.74 -2.87
C ASP A 223 -1.11 -8.18 -1.46
N ASN A 224 -0.32 -8.62 -0.49
CA ASN A 224 -0.33 -8.10 0.87
C ASN A 224 0.91 -7.23 1.12
N SER A 225 1.03 -6.18 0.32
CA SER A 225 2.04 -5.13 0.52
C SER A 225 1.88 -4.44 1.87
N THR A 226 3.00 -4.23 2.56
CA THR A 226 3.07 -3.43 3.79
C THR A 226 4.33 -2.58 3.79
N GLN A 227 4.60 -1.84 4.86
CA GLN A 227 5.85 -1.11 5.03
C GLN A 227 6.93 -2.01 5.63
N ILE A 228 8.19 -1.82 5.25
CA ILE A 228 9.32 -2.61 5.79
C ILE A 228 9.37 -2.49 7.32
N GLY A 229 9.10 -1.30 7.85
CA GLY A 229 9.07 -1.03 9.29
C GLY A 229 7.88 -1.62 10.04
N ASN A 230 6.86 -2.16 9.36
CA ASN A 230 5.70 -2.78 10.00
C ASN A 230 6.01 -4.23 10.40
N ILE A 231 6.99 -4.40 11.29
CA ILE A 231 7.54 -5.68 11.71
C ILE A 231 6.45 -6.68 12.18
N PRO A 232 5.40 -6.29 12.93
CA PRO A 232 4.33 -7.22 13.29
C PRO A 232 3.65 -7.84 12.06
N VAL A 233 3.30 -7.03 11.07
CA VAL A 233 2.64 -7.51 9.84
C VAL A 233 3.61 -8.34 8.98
N VAL A 234 4.87 -7.90 8.86
CA VAL A 234 5.91 -8.65 8.14
C VAL A 234 6.12 -10.04 8.75
N LYS A 235 6.19 -10.15 10.09
CA LYS A 235 6.29 -11.44 10.79
C LYS A 235 5.07 -12.31 10.52
N ASN A 236 3.86 -11.75 10.54
CA ASN A 236 2.64 -12.50 10.22
C ASN A 236 2.69 -13.08 8.80
N HIS A 237 3.16 -12.30 7.81
CA HIS A 237 3.28 -12.79 6.44
C HIS A 237 4.27 -13.96 6.32
N PHE A 238 5.44 -13.89 6.98
CA PHE A 238 6.39 -15.00 7.01
C PHE A 238 5.82 -16.23 7.73
N ASN A 239 5.12 -16.04 8.86
CA ASN A 239 4.46 -17.14 9.58
C ASN A 239 3.35 -17.80 8.74
N SER A 240 2.69 -17.05 7.85
CA SER A 240 1.76 -17.58 6.84
C SER A 240 2.46 -18.14 5.59
N HIS A 241 3.77 -18.41 5.65
CA HIS A 241 4.57 -18.93 4.54
C HIS A 241 4.54 -18.10 3.24
N ARG A 242 4.23 -16.81 3.34
CA ARG A 242 4.26 -15.90 2.19
C ARG A 242 5.70 -15.58 1.84
N LYS A 243 5.98 -15.50 0.54
CA LYS A 243 7.31 -15.15 0.04
C LYS A 243 7.32 -13.68 -0.39
N PRO A 244 8.34 -12.91 0.02
CA PRO A 244 8.50 -11.56 -0.48
C PRO A 244 8.83 -11.59 -1.97
N THR A 245 8.22 -10.70 -2.74
CA THR A 245 8.43 -10.59 -4.19
C THR A 245 9.19 -9.33 -4.59
N ALA A 246 9.04 -8.24 -3.82
CA ALA A 246 9.77 -7.01 -4.03
C ALA A 246 9.92 -6.23 -2.72
N MET A 247 10.99 -5.45 -2.63
CA MET A 247 11.21 -4.47 -1.57
C MET A 247 11.59 -3.16 -2.23
N ASN A 248 10.82 -2.11 -2.00
CA ASN A 248 11.04 -0.82 -2.63
C ASN A 248 11.21 0.29 -1.59
N LEU A 249 12.09 1.23 -1.90
CA LEU A 249 12.37 2.42 -1.14
C LEU A 249 11.83 3.62 -1.91
N ILE A 250 11.03 4.45 -1.25
CA ILE A 250 10.35 5.57 -1.91
C ILE A 250 11.10 6.85 -1.57
N PHE A 251 11.78 7.38 -2.59
CA PHE A 251 12.51 8.63 -2.53
C PHE A 251 11.65 9.77 -3.04
N LEU A 252 11.71 10.94 -2.40
CA LEU A 252 11.08 12.17 -2.88
C LEU A 252 12.09 13.31 -3.04
N MET A 253 11.86 14.16 -4.02
CA MET A 253 12.57 15.41 -4.26
C MET A 253 11.61 16.46 -4.82
N GLU A 254 11.67 17.68 -4.30
CA GLU A 254 10.94 18.82 -4.86
C GLU A 254 11.91 19.75 -5.59
N ARG A 255 11.64 19.98 -6.88
CA ARG A 255 12.38 20.94 -7.69
C ARG A 255 11.58 22.22 -7.82
N LYS A 256 12.16 23.30 -7.30
CA LYS A 256 11.61 24.66 -7.34
C LYS A 256 12.07 25.43 -8.55
#